data_AF-A0A5C0DPR0-F1
#
_entry.id   AF-A0A5C0DPR0-F1
#
_cell.length_a   1.000
_cell.length_b   1.000
_cell.length_c   1.000
_cell.angle_alpha   90.00
_cell.angle_beta   90.00
_cell.angle_gamma   90.00
#
_symmetry.space_group_name_H-M   'P 1'
#
loop_
_entity.id
_entity.type
_entity.pdbx_description
1 polymer ?
#
loop_
_entity_poly.entity_id
_entity_poly.type
_entity_poly.pdbx_seq_one_letter_code
_entity_poly.pdbx_strand_id
1 'polypeptide(L)'
;MTQTPGRSSLTASAEVREKARIALLGLGYTQQALADFLKLSRSTVSKFFNGSPIRVDHYKQICDELGLNWEDCLPREQPIAKSQTASCCIAVTDQEEKTMQILHRQSRQITVIDRQNKTQKAEIVLTGDIDSIENLKILEEILRQHSGNTIVIFDVKSGSIRLFIEGSDADIKKLINLVQSKTLTKLNTFPIESIRILDADEPSNNQRNNIISLSGKFNKRNFPAGWDDPKKFINQTIERSRPLSSQVRSQENERNEIGKIIHLNPINTSLLLKIKKEELNETLEKGLHSITLQILTTNQQIQLPENLKILVFYESSGEIIDEKLARRKTLRSSFVIESKSPFCIEVKLGEQTIEKGIYVL
;
A
#
# COMPACT_ATOMS: atom_id res chain seq x y z
N MET A 1 -21.52 40.76 25.09
CA MET A 1 -21.46 39.96 23.85
C MET A 1 -20.46 40.63 22.92
N THR A 2 -19.20 40.18 22.92
CA THR A 2 -18.16 40.74 22.04
C THR A 2 -17.73 39.64 21.08
N GLN A 3 -18.17 39.78 19.84
CA GLN A 3 -17.80 38.93 18.71
C GLN A 3 -16.33 39.19 18.35
N THR A 4 -15.51 38.15 18.38
CA THR A 4 -14.15 38.17 17.80
C THR A 4 -14.29 37.97 16.28
N PRO A 5 -13.60 38.75 15.42
CA PRO A 5 -13.75 38.64 13.97
C PRO A 5 -13.30 37.26 13.50
N GLY A 6 -14.25 36.48 12.98
CA GLY A 6 -14.07 35.07 12.65
C GLY A 6 -13.03 34.86 11.56
N ARG A 7 -12.14 33.88 11.76
CA ARG A 7 -11.32 33.30 10.69
C ARG A 7 -12.27 32.84 9.59
N SER A 8 -12.38 33.59 8.49
CA SER A 8 -13.27 33.28 7.37
C SER A 8 -12.79 32.10 6.52
N SER A 9 -11.56 31.63 6.76
CA SER A 9 -10.96 30.48 6.10
C SER A 9 -10.30 29.51 7.08
N LEU A 10 -10.39 28.22 6.77
CA LEU A 10 -9.74 27.11 7.46
C LEU A 10 -8.81 26.36 6.52
N THR A 11 -7.74 25.81 7.09
CA THR A 11 -6.76 24.98 6.40
C THR A 11 -6.83 23.58 6.99
N ALA A 12 -6.99 22.57 6.13
CA ALA A 12 -6.99 21.17 6.58
C ALA A 12 -5.55 20.77 6.99
N SER A 13 -5.41 20.23 8.20
CA SER A 13 -4.13 19.67 8.66
C SER A 13 -3.76 18.42 7.85
N ALA A 14 -2.52 17.96 7.93
CA ALA A 14 -2.10 16.73 7.25
C ALA A 14 -2.97 15.53 7.64
N GLU A 15 -3.28 15.39 8.93
CA GLU A 15 -4.13 14.33 9.48
C GLU A 15 -5.55 14.35 8.90
N VAL A 16 -6.16 15.54 8.84
CA VAL A 16 -7.53 15.70 8.33
C VAL A 16 -7.60 15.39 6.84
N ARG A 17 -6.58 15.80 6.07
CA ARG A 17 -6.51 15.51 4.63
C ARG A 17 -6.38 14.02 4.36
N GLU A 18 -5.66 13.30 5.22
CA GLU A 18 -5.52 11.86 5.06
C GLU A 18 -6.82 11.10 5.39
N LYS A 19 -7.46 11.44 6.52
CA LYS A 19 -8.79 10.93 6.87
C LYS A 19 -9.81 11.20 5.76
N ALA A 20 -9.76 12.40 5.18
CA ALA A 20 -10.61 12.75 4.05
C ALA A 20 -10.33 11.95 2.78
N ARG A 21 -9.07 11.59 2.49
CA ARG A 21 -8.74 10.75 1.32
C ARG A 21 -9.29 9.34 1.50
N ILE A 22 -9.12 8.77 2.69
CA ILE A 22 -9.64 7.44 3.03
C ILE A 22 -11.18 7.43 2.93
N ALA A 23 -11.85 8.43 3.49
CA ALA A 23 -13.31 8.57 3.41
C ALA A 23 -13.80 8.72 1.96
N LEU A 24 -13.11 9.54 1.15
CA LEU A 24 -13.44 9.73 -0.26
C LEU A 24 -13.34 8.42 -1.06
N LEU A 25 -12.29 7.63 -0.80
CA LEU A 25 -12.10 6.30 -1.40
C LEU A 25 -13.17 5.30 -0.94
N GLY A 26 -13.52 5.30 0.35
CA GLY A 26 -14.57 4.44 0.91
C GLY A 26 -15.96 4.71 0.31
N LEU A 27 -16.24 5.95 -0.08
CA LEU A 27 -17.45 6.34 -0.79
C LEU A 27 -17.39 6.06 -2.31
N GLY A 28 -16.23 5.64 -2.83
CA GLY A 28 -16.02 5.45 -4.27
C GLY A 28 -16.04 6.76 -5.07
N TYR A 29 -15.82 7.90 -4.42
CA TYR A 29 -15.88 9.21 -5.05
C TYR A 29 -14.52 9.63 -5.63
N THR A 30 -14.57 10.39 -6.72
CA THR A 30 -13.45 11.22 -7.15
C THR A 30 -13.60 12.62 -6.55
N GLN A 31 -12.54 13.43 -6.50
CA GLN A 31 -12.67 14.85 -6.09
C GLN A 31 -13.64 15.63 -7.00
N GLN A 32 -13.78 15.22 -8.26
CA GLN A 32 -14.75 15.81 -9.18
C GLN A 32 -16.17 15.41 -8.79
N ALA A 33 -16.42 14.13 -8.53
CA ALA A 33 -17.73 13.64 -8.08
C ALA A 33 -18.17 14.33 -6.77
N LEU A 34 -17.25 14.49 -5.82
CA LEU A 34 -17.53 15.22 -4.57
C LEU A 34 -17.83 16.70 -4.82
N ALA A 35 -17.09 17.36 -5.73
CA ALA A 35 -17.35 18.74 -6.08
C ALA A 35 -18.74 18.92 -6.71
N ASP A 36 -19.12 18.02 -7.61
CA ASP A 36 -20.43 18.04 -8.27
C ASP A 36 -21.55 17.78 -7.26
N PHE A 37 -21.36 16.82 -6.35
CA PHE A 37 -22.32 16.50 -5.28
C PHE A 37 -22.55 17.70 -4.35
N LEU A 38 -21.47 18.32 -3.88
CA LEU A 38 -21.52 19.47 -2.98
C LEU A 38 -21.87 20.80 -3.68
N LYS A 39 -22.01 20.80 -5.01
CA LYS A 39 -22.16 22.01 -5.83
C LYS A 39 -21.05 23.03 -5.56
N LEU A 40 -19.83 22.54 -5.32
CA LEU A 40 -18.62 23.34 -5.13
C LEU A 40 -17.77 23.30 -6.40
N SER A 41 -16.89 24.29 -6.56
CA SER A 41 -15.89 24.20 -7.62
C SER A 41 -14.88 23.10 -7.31
N ARG A 42 -14.45 22.34 -8.33
CA ARG A 42 -13.36 21.37 -8.22
C ARG A 42 -12.10 21.98 -7.58
N SER A 43 -11.82 23.25 -7.88
CA SER A 43 -10.69 23.97 -7.29
C SER A 43 -10.82 24.16 -5.77
N THR A 44 -12.03 24.32 -5.24
CA THR A 44 -12.29 24.40 -3.78
C THR A 44 -12.01 23.06 -3.11
N VAL A 45 -12.51 21.97 -3.69
CA VAL A 45 -12.27 20.61 -3.18
C VAL A 45 -10.77 20.27 -3.25
N SER A 46 -10.11 20.59 -4.37
CA SER A 46 -8.66 20.36 -4.51
C SER A 46 -7.85 21.17 -3.49
N LYS A 47 -8.22 22.43 -3.22
CA LYS A 47 -7.58 23.25 -2.17
C LYS A 47 -7.68 22.59 -0.79
N PHE A 48 -8.82 22.00 -0.45
CA PHE A 48 -8.98 21.25 0.79
C PHE A 48 -7.97 20.09 0.90
N PHE A 49 -7.92 19.20 -0.10
CA PHE A 49 -7.00 18.04 -0.12
C PHE A 49 -5.51 18.41 -0.24
N ASN A 50 -5.22 19.63 -0.72
CA ASN A 50 -3.87 20.17 -0.83
C ASN A 50 -3.45 20.99 0.40
N GLY A 51 -4.32 21.18 1.39
CA GLY A 51 -3.99 21.95 2.60
C GLY A 51 -3.85 23.44 2.32
N SER A 52 -4.62 23.94 1.35
CA SER A 52 -4.78 25.37 1.09
C SER A 52 -5.98 25.92 1.87
N PRO A 53 -5.96 27.20 2.28
CA PRO A 53 -7.09 27.83 2.95
C PRO A 53 -8.34 27.83 2.08
N ILE A 54 -9.47 27.41 2.66
CA ILE A 54 -10.81 27.48 2.06
C ILE A 54 -11.81 28.10 3.02
N ARG A 55 -12.95 28.59 2.52
CA ARG A 55 -14.00 29.17 3.36
C ARG A 55 -14.51 28.15 4.41
N VAL A 56 -14.81 28.63 5.62
CA VAL A 56 -15.33 27.79 6.72
C VAL A 56 -16.55 26.98 6.27
N ASP A 57 -17.47 27.60 5.55
CA ASP A 57 -18.70 26.94 5.08
C ASP A 57 -18.39 25.74 4.18
N HIS A 58 -17.47 25.91 3.23
CA HIS A 58 -17.05 24.84 2.32
C HIS A 58 -16.27 23.75 3.06
N TYR A 59 -15.49 24.14 4.07
CA TYR A 59 -14.76 23.19 4.91
C TYR A 59 -15.72 22.26 5.64
N LYS A 60 -16.74 22.83 6.29
CA LYS A 60 -17.79 22.07 6.98
C LYS A 60 -18.52 21.14 6.03
N GLN A 61 -18.98 21.65 4.88
CA GLN A 61 -19.66 20.86 3.87
C GLN A 61 -18.85 19.65 3.40
N ILE A 62 -17.54 19.83 3.16
CA ILE A 62 -16.65 18.73 2.76
C ILE A 62 -16.49 17.72 3.90
N CYS A 63 -16.29 18.18 5.14
CA CYS A 63 -16.15 17.29 6.28
C CYS A 63 -17.43 16.50 6.56
N ASP A 64 -18.59 17.15 6.55
CA ASP A 64 -19.89 16.52 6.82
C ASP A 64 -20.19 15.40 5.81
N GLU A 65 -19.95 15.66 4.52
CA GLU A 65 -20.15 14.67 3.45
C GLU A 65 -19.18 13.48 3.55
N LEU A 66 -17.96 13.73 4.01
CA LEU A 66 -16.97 12.68 4.24
C LEU A 66 -17.14 11.98 5.60
N GLY A 67 -18.18 12.30 6.37
CA GLY A 67 -18.41 11.74 7.70
C GLY A 67 -17.35 12.12 8.74
N LEU A 68 -16.68 13.26 8.54
CA LEU A 68 -15.64 13.77 9.43
C LEU A 68 -16.22 14.86 10.34
N ASN A 69 -15.92 14.79 11.64
CA ASN A 69 -16.25 15.88 12.56
C ASN A 69 -15.28 17.06 12.34
N TRP A 70 -15.75 18.15 11.74
CA TRP A 70 -14.91 19.32 11.42
C TRP A 70 -14.36 20.03 12.68
N GLU A 71 -14.99 19.88 13.85
CA GLU A 71 -14.50 20.46 15.11
C GLU A 71 -13.26 19.75 15.63
N ASP A 72 -13.20 18.43 15.47
CA ASP A 72 -12.01 17.62 15.78
C ASP A 72 -10.85 17.89 14.81
N CYS A 73 -11.17 18.51 13.68
CA CYS A 73 -10.23 18.88 12.63
C CYS A 73 -9.60 20.28 12.84
N LEU A 74 -10.05 21.04 13.85
CA LEU A 74 -9.44 22.33 14.19
C LEU A 74 -8.09 22.14 14.89
N PRO A 75 -7.08 22.96 14.56
CA PRO A 75 -5.83 22.95 15.33
C PRO A 75 -6.13 23.33 16.78
N ARG A 76 -5.99 22.36 17.70
CA ARG A 76 -6.05 22.63 19.14
C ARG A 76 -4.91 23.56 19.51
N GLU A 77 -5.24 24.79 19.86
CA GLU A 77 -4.30 25.70 20.51
C GLU A 77 -3.90 25.04 21.84
N GLN A 78 -2.71 24.44 21.88
CA GLN A 78 -2.12 24.04 23.15
C GLN A 78 -1.93 25.33 23.97
N PRO A 79 -2.40 25.39 25.23
CA PRO A 79 -2.17 26.56 26.07
C PRO A 79 -0.66 26.70 26.26
N ILE A 80 -0.12 27.77 25.68
CA ILE A 80 1.26 28.20 25.91
C ILE A 80 1.34 28.54 27.40
N ALA A 81 1.94 27.64 28.18
CA ALA A 81 2.39 27.95 29.52
C ALA A 81 3.35 29.13 29.42
N LYS A 82 2.93 30.25 30.02
CA LYS A 82 3.70 31.48 30.11
C LYS A 82 5.01 31.20 30.86
N SER A 83 6.15 31.38 30.20
CA SER A 83 7.37 31.81 30.85
C SER A 83 7.89 33.04 30.12
N GLN A 84 7.53 34.21 30.65
CA GLN A 84 8.29 35.45 30.47
C GLN A 84 9.72 35.15 30.98
N THR A 85 10.77 35.45 30.24
CA THR A 85 11.43 36.76 30.09
C THR A 85 12.57 36.57 29.09
N ALA A 86 13.03 37.49 28.25
CA ALA A 86 12.68 38.82 27.79
C ALA A 86 13.81 39.17 26.79
N SER A 87 13.53 40.03 25.81
CA SER A 87 14.53 40.81 25.04
C SER A 87 15.36 40.03 24.01
N CYS A 88 15.66 40.50 22.80
CA CYS A 88 15.48 41.78 22.14
C CYS A 88 15.48 41.56 20.61
N CYS A 89 14.92 42.50 19.88
CA CYS A 89 14.93 42.61 18.42
C CYS A 89 16.36 42.76 17.86
N ILE A 90 16.60 42.41 16.59
CA ILE A 90 17.17 43.28 15.53
C ILE A 90 17.25 42.50 14.21
N ALA A 91 17.28 43.30 13.14
CA ALA A 91 16.90 43.09 11.76
C ALA A 91 17.83 42.25 10.85
N VAL A 92 17.27 42.02 9.66
CA VAL A 92 17.77 41.50 8.40
C VAL A 92 19.15 42.03 7.97
N THR A 93 20.00 41.15 7.45
CA THR A 93 20.78 41.37 6.20
C THR A 93 21.18 40.02 5.58
N ASP A 94 21.08 39.97 4.25
CA ASP A 94 21.52 38.87 3.37
C ASP A 94 23.04 38.68 3.38
N GLN A 95 23.51 37.44 3.16
CA GLN A 95 24.57 37.02 2.20
C GLN A 95 25.21 35.67 2.62
N GLU A 96 24.95 34.65 1.80
CA GLU A 96 25.79 33.51 1.38
C GLU A 96 26.42 32.48 2.35
N GLU A 97 26.06 31.23 2.02
CA GLU A 97 26.85 29.99 1.94
C GLU A 97 27.42 29.27 3.17
N LYS A 98 27.12 27.96 3.16
CA LYS A 98 27.86 26.82 3.73
C LYS A 98 28.05 26.84 5.25
N THR A 99 27.28 25.99 5.93
CA THR A 99 27.82 24.81 6.62
C THR A 99 26.71 23.96 7.24
N MET A 100 26.93 22.65 7.21
CA MET A 100 26.14 21.65 7.93
C MET A 100 25.98 22.03 9.41
N GLN A 101 24.77 21.91 9.95
CA GLN A 101 24.51 21.29 11.24
C GLN A 101 23.00 21.18 11.47
N ILE A 102 22.46 20.05 11.02
CA ILE A 102 21.20 19.50 11.51
C ILE A 102 21.49 19.01 12.93
N LEU A 103 21.36 19.90 13.92
CA LEU A 103 21.36 19.54 15.33
C LEU A 103 19.92 19.54 15.84
N HIS A 104 19.51 18.35 16.28
CA HIS A 104 18.55 18.12 17.35
C HIS A 104 17.22 18.88 17.25
N ARG A 105 16.27 18.31 16.51
CA ARG A 105 14.85 18.47 16.86
C ARG A 105 14.29 17.14 17.31
N GLN A 106 14.18 17.04 18.62
CA GLN A 106 13.54 16.00 19.41
C GLN A 106 12.36 15.36 18.67
N SER A 107 12.59 14.20 18.08
CA SER A 107 11.53 13.25 17.75
C SER A 107 10.94 12.77 19.06
N ARG A 108 9.87 13.42 19.53
CA ARG A 108 8.94 12.77 20.44
C ARG A 108 8.45 11.54 19.68
N GLN A 109 8.91 10.36 20.10
CA GLN A 109 8.25 9.11 19.80
C GLN A 109 6.82 9.23 20.32
N ILE A 110 5.89 9.58 19.44
CA ILE A 110 4.48 9.36 19.68
C ILE A 110 4.25 7.94 19.17
N THR A 111 4.37 6.97 20.08
CA THR A 111 3.68 5.70 19.91
C THR A 111 2.19 6.07 19.96
N VAL A 112 1.57 6.29 18.80
CA VAL A 112 0.11 6.26 18.70
C VAL A 112 -0.25 4.80 18.91
N ILE A 113 -0.46 4.42 20.17
CA ILE A 113 -1.21 3.23 20.50
C ILE A 113 -2.63 3.56 20.04
N ASP A 114 -2.99 3.12 18.84
CA ASP A 114 -4.39 3.02 18.44
C ASP A 114 -5.04 2.01 19.39
N ARG A 115 -5.66 2.56 20.45
CA ARG A 115 -6.21 1.79 21.56
C ARG A 115 -7.70 1.53 21.38
N GLN A 116 -8.27 1.71 20.18
CA GLN A 116 -9.73 1.66 20.01
C GLN A 116 -10.30 0.74 18.93
N ASN A 117 -9.54 0.18 17.98
CA ASN A 117 -10.10 -0.83 17.04
C ASN A 117 -9.18 -2.05 16.85
N LYS A 118 -9.07 -2.91 17.87
CA LYS A 118 -8.39 -4.20 17.71
C LYS A 118 -9.28 -5.12 16.88
N THR A 119 -8.97 -5.28 15.60
CA THR A 119 -9.57 -6.29 14.74
C THR A 119 -8.91 -7.65 14.97
N GLN A 120 -9.68 -8.72 14.79
CA GLN A 120 -9.28 -10.11 14.94
C GLN A 120 -9.65 -10.87 13.68
N LYS A 121 -8.78 -11.80 13.28
CA LYS A 121 -8.98 -12.66 12.12
C LYS A 121 -9.46 -14.04 12.55
N ALA A 122 -10.33 -14.64 11.74
CA ALA A 122 -10.82 -15.99 11.96
C ALA A 122 -10.98 -16.75 10.63
N GLU A 123 -10.92 -18.07 10.70
CA GLU A 123 -11.22 -18.99 9.60
C GLU A 123 -12.52 -19.74 9.92
N ILE A 124 -13.46 -19.76 8.98
CA ILE A 124 -14.67 -20.58 9.01
C ILE A 124 -14.54 -21.65 7.92
N VAL A 125 -14.70 -22.92 8.28
CA VAL A 125 -14.71 -24.04 7.34
C VAL A 125 -16.14 -24.46 7.08
N LEU A 126 -16.54 -24.49 5.81
CA LEU A 126 -17.85 -24.92 5.36
C LEU A 126 -17.72 -26.16 4.45
N THR A 127 -18.77 -26.99 4.47
CA THR A 127 -18.89 -28.13 3.55
C THR A 127 -19.59 -27.70 2.27
N GLY A 128 -18.98 -27.96 1.10
CA GLY A 128 -19.58 -27.69 -0.19
C GLY A 128 -18.57 -27.42 -1.30
N ASP A 129 -19.09 -27.09 -2.48
CA ASP A 129 -18.30 -26.66 -3.63
C ASP A 129 -18.22 -25.12 -3.68
N ILE A 130 -17.01 -24.60 -3.89
CA ILE A 130 -16.76 -23.16 -3.98
C ILE A 130 -17.49 -22.54 -5.18
N ASP A 131 -17.70 -23.31 -6.25
CA ASP A 131 -18.41 -22.85 -7.44
C ASP A 131 -19.91 -22.65 -7.19
N SER A 132 -20.43 -23.16 -6.06
CA SER A 132 -21.81 -22.92 -5.62
C SER A 132 -21.99 -21.60 -4.86
N ILE A 133 -20.92 -20.83 -4.64
CA ILE A 133 -20.99 -19.52 -3.97
C ILE A 133 -21.35 -18.46 -5.00
N GLU A 134 -22.66 -18.18 -5.13
CA GLU A 134 -23.16 -17.19 -6.09
C GLU A 134 -22.68 -15.75 -5.78
N ASN A 135 -22.59 -15.39 -4.49
CA ASN A 135 -22.23 -14.02 -4.09
C ASN A 135 -21.66 -13.96 -2.66
N LEU A 136 -20.39 -13.57 -2.54
CA LEU A 136 -19.70 -13.41 -1.25
C LEU A 136 -20.35 -12.36 -0.34
N LYS A 137 -20.98 -11.32 -0.92
CA LYS A 137 -21.66 -10.29 -0.13
C LYS A 137 -22.83 -10.84 0.68
N ILE A 138 -23.52 -11.87 0.16
CA ILE A 138 -24.63 -12.52 0.87
C ILE A 138 -24.10 -13.25 2.10
N LEU A 139 -22.97 -13.96 1.97
CA LEU A 139 -22.33 -14.64 3.11
C LEU A 139 -21.87 -13.64 4.17
N GLU A 140 -21.28 -12.51 3.75
CA GLU A 140 -20.87 -11.44 4.66
C GLU A 140 -22.06 -10.83 5.41
N GLU A 141 -23.18 -10.56 4.72
CA GLU A 141 -24.38 -10.00 5.33
C GLU A 141 -25.00 -10.96 6.37
N ILE A 142 -25.04 -12.26 6.06
CA ILE A 142 -25.51 -13.29 7.03
C ILE A 142 -24.59 -13.30 8.26
N LEU A 143 -23.27 -13.28 8.08
CA LEU A 143 -22.33 -13.20 9.21
C LEU A 143 -22.59 -11.93 10.03
N ARG A 144 -22.82 -10.78 9.39
CA ARG A 144 -23.12 -9.53 10.08
C ARG A 144 -24.42 -9.59 10.88
N GLN A 145 -25.46 -10.23 10.35
CA GLN A 145 -26.73 -10.42 11.07
C GLN A 145 -26.55 -11.23 12.36
N HIS A 146 -25.64 -12.21 12.36
CA HIS A 146 -25.39 -13.05 13.53
C HIS A 146 -24.41 -12.44 14.54
N SER A 147 -23.33 -11.79 14.07
CA SER A 147 -22.28 -11.25 14.94
C SER A 147 -22.39 -9.76 15.22
N GLY A 148 -22.63 -8.95 14.20
CA GLY A 148 -22.45 -7.49 14.24
C GLY A 148 -21.86 -6.98 12.93
N ASN A 149 -21.85 -5.65 12.76
CA ASN A 149 -21.58 -5.02 11.46
C ASN A 149 -20.10 -4.94 11.08
N THR A 150 -19.17 -5.40 11.95
CA THR A 150 -17.73 -5.24 11.72
C THR A 150 -17.11 -6.38 10.92
N ILE A 151 -17.85 -7.46 10.66
CA ILE A 151 -17.33 -8.62 9.93
C ILE A 151 -17.14 -8.27 8.44
N VAL A 152 -15.97 -8.60 7.90
CA VAL A 152 -15.62 -8.50 6.48
C VAL A 152 -14.99 -9.83 6.05
N ILE A 153 -15.40 -10.35 4.88
CA ILE A 153 -14.73 -11.49 4.26
C ILE A 153 -13.58 -10.96 3.41
N PHE A 154 -12.34 -11.38 3.70
CA PHE A 154 -11.16 -10.91 2.97
C PHE A 154 -10.52 -11.98 2.06
N ASP A 155 -10.83 -13.27 2.26
CA ASP A 155 -10.32 -14.35 1.42
C ASP A 155 -11.23 -15.58 1.46
N VAL A 156 -11.23 -16.37 0.38
CA VAL A 156 -11.95 -17.65 0.25
C VAL A 156 -11.07 -18.66 -0.47
N LYS A 157 -10.92 -19.87 0.09
CA LYS A 157 -10.12 -20.95 -0.52
C LYS A 157 -10.95 -22.18 -0.89
N SER A 158 -10.53 -22.82 -1.98
CA SER A 158 -11.06 -24.10 -2.46
C SER A 158 -10.45 -25.29 -1.68
N GLY A 159 -11.21 -26.38 -1.56
CA GLY A 159 -10.86 -27.56 -0.75
C GLY A 159 -11.45 -27.50 0.66
N SER A 160 -12.74 -27.86 0.77
CA SER A 160 -13.68 -27.38 1.80
C SER A 160 -13.73 -25.86 1.80
N ILE A 161 -14.90 -25.25 1.64
CA ILE A 161 -14.99 -23.79 1.49
C ILE A 161 -14.45 -23.15 2.77
N ARG A 162 -13.28 -22.54 2.71
CA ARG A 162 -12.64 -21.86 3.84
C ARG A 162 -12.82 -20.37 3.68
N LEU A 163 -13.62 -19.76 4.54
CA LEU A 163 -13.82 -18.31 4.58
C LEU A 163 -12.86 -17.71 5.61
N PHE A 164 -12.13 -16.68 5.19
CA PHE A 164 -11.29 -15.89 6.09
C PHE A 164 -11.96 -14.56 6.34
N ILE A 165 -12.20 -14.27 7.62
CA ILE A 165 -12.96 -13.11 8.07
C ILE A 165 -12.14 -12.26 9.03
N GLU A 166 -12.39 -10.96 8.99
CA GLU A 166 -11.85 -9.98 9.93
C GLU A 166 -13.00 -9.19 10.55
N GLY A 167 -12.89 -8.87 11.84
CA GLY A 167 -13.86 -8.03 12.53
C GLY A 167 -13.42 -7.69 13.93
N SER A 168 -14.27 -7.00 14.69
CA SER A 168 -13.97 -6.70 16.09
C SER A 168 -13.87 -7.98 16.94
N ASP A 169 -13.06 -7.94 17.99
CA ASP A 169 -12.92 -9.06 18.94
C ASP A 169 -14.28 -9.52 19.51
N ALA A 170 -15.22 -8.58 19.74
CA ALA A 170 -16.57 -8.89 20.21
C ALA A 170 -17.38 -9.68 19.17
N ASP A 171 -17.38 -9.23 17.91
CA ASP A 171 -18.13 -9.86 16.83
C ASP A 171 -17.57 -11.26 16.52
N ILE A 172 -16.25 -11.41 16.46
CA ILE A 172 -15.59 -12.71 16.22
C ILE A 172 -15.88 -13.70 17.36
N LYS A 173 -15.76 -13.28 18.63
CA LYS A 173 -16.10 -14.14 19.78
C LYS A 173 -17.56 -14.57 19.76
N LYS A 174 -18.47 -13.68 19.36
CA LYS A 174 -19.89 -14.00 19.24
C LYS A 174 -20.15 -15.06 18.17
N LEU A 175 -19.51 -14.97 16.99
CA LEU A 175 -19.59 -16.02 15.97
C LEU A 175 -19.10 -17.37 16.49
N ILE A 176 -17.96 -17.37 17.19
CA ILE A 176 -17.39 -18.60 17.75
C ILE A 176 -18.39 -19.26 18.70
N ASN A 177 -18.97 -18.48 19.60
CA ASN A 177 -19.99 -18.99 20.54
C ASN A 177 -21.22 -19.54 19.80
N LEU A 178 -21.67 -18.89 18.72
CA LEU A 178 -22.83 -19.35 17.93
C LEU A 178 -22.55 -20.67 17.20
N VAL A 179 -21.35 -20.86 16.65
CA VAL A 179 -20.94 -22.10 15.98
C VAL A 179 -20.72 -23.22 17.00
N GLN A 180 -20.00 -22.96 18.09
CA GLN A 180 -19.71 -23.95 19.13
C GLN A 180 -20.97 -24.42 19.88
N SER A 181 -21.93 -23.52 20.11
CA SER A 181 -23.24 -23.85 20.68
C SER A 181 -24.17 -24.57 19.70
N LYS A 182 -23.76 -24.74 18.44
CA LYS A 182 -24.59 -25.27 17.33
C LYS A 182 -25.86 -24.44 17.08
N THR A 183 -25.85 -23.16 17.45
CA THR A 183 -26.93 -22.22 17.12
C THR A 183 -26.84 -21.79 15.66
N LEU A 184 -25.61 -21.59 15.17
CA LEU A 184 -25.30 -21.31 13.76
C LEU A 184 -24.66 -22.56 13.15
N THR A 185 -25.46 -23.37 12.46
CA THR A 185 -25.02 -24.64 11.85
C THR A 185 -24.83 -24.55 10.35
N LYS A 186 -25.35 -23.49 9.72
CA LYS A 186 -25.29 -23.25 8.28
C LYS A 186 -25.04 -21.78 8.02
N LEU A 187 -24.28 -21.50 6.98
CA LEU A 187 -24.11 -20.17 6.40
C LEU A 187 -24.70 -20.21 4.99
N ASN A 188 -25.84 -19.55 4.81
CA ASN A 188 -26.68 -19.75 3.62
C ASN A 188 -27.05 -21.24 3.43
N THR A 189 -26.67 -21.85 2.31
CA THR A 189 -26.88 -23.27 2.00
C THR A 189 -25.76 -24.19 2.47
N PHE A 190 -24.65 -23.64 3.00
CA PHE A 190 -23.45 -24.39 3.34
C PHE A 190 -23.40 -24.76 4.83
N PRO A 191 -23.28 -26.04 5.20
CA PRO A 191 -23.03 -26.45 6.58
C PRO A 191 -21.70 -25.91 7.11
N ILE A 192 -21.71 -25.42 8.35
CA ILE A 192 -20.49 -24.99 9.05
C ILE A 192 -19.87 -26.18 9.76
N GLU A 193 -18.60 -26.45 9.47
CA GLU A 193 -17.82 -27.51 10.10
C GLU A 193 -17.08 -26.98 11.33
N SER A 194 -16.40 -25.85 11.21
CA SER A 194 -15.64 -25.26 12.32
C SER A 194 -15.37 -23.77 12.14
N ILE A 195 -15.03 -23.11 13.24
CA ILE A 195 -14.50 -21.74 13.27
C ILE A 195 -13.32 -21.69 14.25
N ARG A 196 -12.26 -20.97 13.88
CA ARG A 196 -11.10 -20.74 14.75
C ARG A 196 -10.53 -19.34 14.59
N ILE A 197 -10.04 -18.79 15.69
CA ILE A 197 -9.27 -17.54 15.69
C ILE A 197 -7.93 -17.82 15.04
N LEU A 198 -7.49 -16.91 14.18
CA LEU A 198 -6.13 -16.90 13.67
C LEU A 198 -5.32 -16.03 14.62
N ASP A 199 -4.35 -16.63 15.32
CA ASP A 199 -3.43 -15.86 16.15
C ASP A 199 -2.71 -14.84 15.27
N ALA A 200 -2.45 -13.63 15.80
CA ALA A 200 -1.68 -12.61 15.08
C ALA A 200 -0.29 -13.12 14.65
N ASP A 201 0.19 -14.18 15.33
CA ASP A 201 1.44 -14.87 15.10
C ASP A 201 1.29 -16.23 14.40
N GLU A 202 0.06 -16.69 14.09
CA GLU A 202 -0.16 -17.79 13.14
C GLU A 202 -0.31 -17.20 11.74
N PRO A 203 0.77 -17.19 10.96
CA PRO A 203 0.70 -16.65 9.63
C PRO A 203 -0.17 -17.53 8.75
N SER A 204 -1.16 -16.90 8.13
CA SER A 204 -1.95 -17.47 7.03
C SER A 204 -1.04 -18.18 6.02
N ASN A 205 -0.95 -19.51 6.13
CA ASN A 205 0.18 -20.28 5.60
C ASN A 205 0.13 -20.53 4.08
N ASN A 206 -0.73 -19.81 3.34
CA ASN A 206 -0.86 -19.99 1.89
C ASN A 206 -0.78 -18.69 1.05
N GLN A 207 -0.52 -17.53 1.66
CA GLN A 207 0.06 -16.38 0.95
C GLN A 207 1.56 -16.20 1.26
N ARG A 208 2.08 -16.81 2.33
CA ARG A 208 3.52 -16.80 2.65
C ARG A 208 4.40 -17.60 1.71
N ASN A 209 3.86 -18.50 0.88
CA ASN A 209 4.66 -19.18 -0.13
C ASN A 209 5.09 -18.25 -1.28
N ASN A 210 4.57 -17.02 -1.35
CA ASN A 210 4.92 -16.04 -2.38
C ASN A 210 5.63 -14.79 -1.84
N ILE A 211 5.95 -14.73 -0.53
CA ILE A 211 6.80 -13.64 -0.03
C ILE A 211 8.23 -13.95 -0.46
N ILE A 212 8.71 -13.19 -1.44
CA ILE A 212 10.05 -13.33 -1.99
C ILE A 212 11.00 -12.53 -1.11
N SER A 213 11.85 -13.24 -0.38
CA SER A 213 12.91 -12.58 0.40
C SER A 213 14.03 -12.11 -0.53
N LEU A 214 14.27 -10.81 -0.52
CA LEU A 214 15.40 -10.12 -1.13
C LEU A 214 16.57 -9.96 -0.13
N SER A 215 16.50 -10.63 1.01
CA SER A 215 17.57 -10.64 2.01
C SER A 215 18.79 -11.40 1.51
N GLY A 216 19.99 -10.93 1.86
CA GLY A 216 21.25 -11.54 1.45
C GLY A 216 21.51 -11.51 -0.06
N LYS A 217 22.32 -12.44 -0.56
CA LYS A 217 22.65 -12.56 -1.99
C LYS A 217 21.47 -13.17 -2.75
N PHE A 218 21.22 -12.67 -3.96
CA PHE A 218 20.12 -13.20 -4.80
C PHE A 218 20.50 -14.59 -5.31
N ASN A 219 20.18 -15.61 -4.51
CA ASN A 219 20.35 -17.00 -4.87
C ASN A 219 19.04 -17.53 -5.45
N LYS A 220 19.08 -18.14 -6.64
CA LYS A 220 17.92 -18.76 -7.30
C LYS A 220 17.07 -19.62 -6.37
N ARG A 221 17.68 -20.31 -5.40
CA ARG A 221 16.97 -21.17 -4.43
C ARG A 221 15.97 -20.40 -3.54
N ASN A 222 16.14 -19.09 -3.41
CA ASN A 222 15.29 -18.23 -2.59
C ASN A 222 14.13 -17.63 -3.39
N PHE A 223 14.05 -17.90 -4.70
CA PHE A 223 13.02 -17.37 -5.57
C PHE A 223 12.12 -18.48 -6.10
N PRO A 224 10.84 -18.17 -6.40
CA PRO A 224 9.93 -19.11 -7.04
C PRO A 224 10.44 -19.61 -8.39
N ALA A 225 9.83 -20.70 -8.88
CA ALA A 225 10.10 -21.19 -10.23
C ALA A 225 9.89 -20.09 -11.28
N GLY A 226 10.77 -20.05 -12.28
CA GLY A 226 10.78 -19.02 -13.34
C GLY A 226 11.71 -17.83 -13.08
N TRP A 227 12.23 -17.67 -11.86
CA TRP A 227 13.28 -16.71 -11.56
C TRP A 227 14.69 -17.32 -11.79
N ASP A 228 15.58 -16.57 -12.45
CA ASP A 228 16.98 -16.96 -12.67
C ASP A 228 17.87 -15.74 -12.94
N ASP A 229 19.16 -15.96 -13.17
CA ASP A 229 20.11 -14.94 -13.61
C ASP A 229 19.60 -14.28 -14.92
N PRO A 230 19.41 -12.94 -14.94
CA PRO A 230 18.98 -12.19 -16.11
C PRO A 230 19.74 -12.53 -17.41
N LYS A 231 21.03 -12.85 -17.31
CA LYS A 231 21.89 -13.17 -18.46
C LYS A 231 21.46 -14.43 -19.19
N LYS A 232 20.87 -15.40 -18.50
CA LYS A 232 20.40 -16.65 -19.12
C LYS A 232 19.26 -16.40 -20.09
N PHE A 233 18.40 -15.42 -19.79
CA PHE A 233 17.30 -15.04 -20.66
C PHE A 233 17.75 -14.21 -21.86
N ILE A 234 18.77 -13.37 -21.68
CA ILE A 234 19.31 -12.51 -22.74
C ILE A 234 20.11 -13.34 -23.76
N ASN A 235 20.97 -14.26 -23.29
CA ASN A 235 21.86 -15.02 -24.18
C ASN A 235 21.11 -16.05 -25.04
N GLN A 236 20.01 -16.64 -24.53
CA GLN A 236 19.18 -17.56 -25.31
C GLN A 236 18.52 -16.91 -26.53
N THR A 237 18.41 -15.59 -26.56
CA THR A 237 17.74 -14.86 -27.66
C THR A 237 18.75 -14.28 -28.67
N ILE A 238 20.06 -14.21 -28.32
CA ILE A 238 21.08 -13.46 -29.09
C ILE A 238 22.24 -14.36 -29.57
N GLU A 239 22.07 -15.68 -29.63
CA GLU A 239 23.06 -16.55 -30.32
C GLU A 239 22.98 -16.34 -31.85
N ARG A 240 23.59 -15.25 -32.36
CA ARG A 240 24.20 -15.17 -33.70
C ARG A 240 24.94 -13.87 -34.05
N SER A 241 25.03 -12.85 -33.20
CA SER A 241 25.76 -11.61 -33.56
C SER A 241 26.71 -11.12 -32.47
N ARG A 242 27.98 -11.55 -32.64
CA ARG A 242 29.30 -11.09 -32.12
C ARG A 242 29.41 -10.35 -30.77
N PRO A 243 30.40 -10.73 -29.94
CA PRO A 243 30.71 -10.06 -28.68
C PRO A 243 31.70 -8.90 -28.89
N LEU A 244 31.57 -7.82 -28.13
CA LEU A 244 32.69 -6.89 -27.90
C LEU A 244 32.55 -6.16 -26.54
N SER A 245 33.57 -6.41 -25.72
CA SER A 245 34.24 -5.48 -24.81
C SER A 245 33.39 -4.61 -23.88
N SER A 246 33.20 -5.09 -22.64
CA SER A 246 33.35 -4.27 -21.41
C SER A 246 33.41 -5.18 -20.17
N GLN A 247 34.38 -6.11 -20.16
CA GLN A 247 34.70 -6.93 -18.98
C GLN A 247 35.59 -6.15 -18.00
N VAL A 248 35.06 -5.10 -17.37
CA VAL A 248 35.47 -4.69 -16.01
C VAL A 248 34.28 -3.97 -15.35
N ARG A 249 33.11 -4.61 -15.29
CA ARG A 249 32.14 -4.29 -14.22
C ARG A 249 32.31 -5.39 -13.20
N SER A 250 32.63 -4.98 -11.97
CA SER A 250 32.94 -5.87 -10.85
C SER A 250 31.95 -7.03 -10.78
N GLN A 251 32.46 -8.27 -10.75
CA GLN A 251 31.68 -9.50 -10.55
C GLN A 251 30.74 -9.44 -9.33
N GLU A 252 30.95 -8.49 -8.43
CA GLU A 252 30.18 -8.23 -7.24
C GLU A 252 28.80 -7.63 -7.52
N ASN A 253 28.65 -6.80 -8.56
CA ASN A 253 27.36 -6.22 -8.96
C ASN A 253 26.37 -7.25 -9.51
N GLU A 254 26.87 -8.40 -9.98
CA GLU A 254 26.05 -9.46 -10.58
C GLU A 254 25.32 -10.30 -9.53
N ARG A 255 25.75 -10.24 -8.26
CA ARG A 255 25.23 -11.10 -7.18
C ARG A 255 23.91 -10.62 -6.56
N ASN A 256 23.46 -9.43 -6.94
CA ASN A 256 22.26 -8.80 -6.40
C ASN A 256 21.21 -8.55 -7.50
N GLU A 257 21.22 -9.37 -8.55
CA GLU A 257 20.29 -9.29 -9.66
C GLU A 257 19.59 -10.64 -9.89
N ILE A 258 18.28 -10.59 -10.17
CA ILE A 258 17.47 -11.75 -10.51
C ILE A 258 16.43 -11.31 -11.54
N GLY A 259 16.04 -12.20 -12.45
CA GLY A 259 15.04 -11.91 -13.46
C GLY A 259 14.00 -13.00 -13.61
N LYS A 260 12.84 -12.63 -14.14
CA LYS A 260 11.72 -13.51 -14.49
C LYS A 260 11.21 -13.15 -15.89
N ILE A 261 10.88 -14.17 -16.69
CA ILE A 261 10.16 -13.96 -17.95
C ILE A 261 8.66 -13.85 -17.66
N ILE A 262 8.05 -12.80 -18.20
CA ILE A 262 6.62 -12.53 -18.16
C ILE A 262 6.09 -12.60 -19.58
N HIS A 263 5.14 -13.50 -19.83
CA HIS A 263 4.50 -13.63 -21.14
C HIS A 263 3.30 -12.69 -21.24
N LEU A 264 3.33 -11.78 -22.22
CA LEU A 264 2.19 -10.93 -22.55
C LEU A 264 1.36 -11.60 -23.63
N ASN A 265 0.34 -12.35 -23.21
CA ASN A 265 -0.60 -13.00 -24.13
C ASN A 265 -1.22 -12.04 -25.17
N PRO A 266 -1.65 -10.81 -24.82
CA PRO A 266 -2.30 -9.93 -25.78
C PRO A 266 -1.45 -9.53 -26.99
N ILE A 267 -0.12 -9.55 -26.84
CA ILE A 267 0.82 -9.14 -27.89
C ILE A 267 1.87 -10.21 -28.20
N ASN A 268 1.64 -11.45 -27.76
CA ASN A 268 2.53 -12.60 -27.93
C ASN A 268 4.02 -12.27 -27.72
N THR A 269 4.32 -11.48 -26.68
CA THR A 269 5.66 -10.95 -26.43
C THR A 269 6.11 -11.33 -25.03
N SER A 270 7.34 -11.81 -24.91
CA SER A 270 7.97 -12.08 -23.62
C SER A 270 8.77 -10.88 -23.14
N LEU A 271 8.49 -10.44 -21.91
CA LEU A 271 9.22 -9.41 -21.21
C LEU A 271 10.13 -10.03 -20.15
N LEU A 272 11.29 -9.42 -19.93
CA LEU A 272 12.17 -9.73 -18.81
C LEU A 272 11.94 -8.70 -17.71
N LEU A 273 11.35 -9.12 -16.59
CA LEU A 273 11.35 -8.36 -15.34
C LEU A 273 12.65 -8.66 -14.60
N LYS A 274 13.45 -7.64 -14.35
CA LYS A 274 14.70 -7.70 -13.60
C LYS A 274 14.57 -6.91 -12.31
N ILE A 275 14.97 -7.53 -11.20
CA ILE A 275 15.10 -6.88 -9.89
C ILE A 275 16.59 -6.80 -9.56
N LYS A 276 17.05 -5.60 -9.20
CA LYS A 276 18.39 -5.35 -8.71
C LYS A 276 18.32 -4.73 -7.31
N LYS A 277 19.11 -5.25 -6.38
CA LYS A 277 19.34 -4.63 -5.07
C LYS A 277 20.70 -3.96 -5.02
N GLU A 278 20.73 -2.71 -4.58
CA GLU A 278 21.94 -1.94 -4.35
C GLU A 278 22.02 -1.56 -2.86
N GLU A 279 23.13 -1.91 -2.23
CA GLU A 279 23.45 -1.46 -0.87
C GLU A 279 24.18 -0.12 -1.00
N LEU A 280 23.59 0.96 -0.48
CA LEU A 280 24.28 2.24 -0.42
C LEU A 280 24.98 2.33 0.94
N ASN A 281 26.28 2.63 0.94
CA ASN A 281 27.10 2.67 2.16
C ASN A 281 26.49 3.60 3.23
N GLU A 282 25.92 4.73 2.84
CA GLU A 282 25.27 5.70 3.73
C GLU A 282 23.93 5.21 4.33
N THR A 283 23.34 4.17 3.74
CA THR A 283 22.01 3.65 4.10
C THR A 283 22.04 2.40 4.97
N LEU A 284 23.19 1.72 5.05
CA LEU A 284 23.37 0.50 5.84
C LEU A 284 23.08 0.72 7.32
N GLU A 285 23.46 1.88 7.87
CA GLU A 285 23.20 2.21 9.28
C GLU A 285 21.71 2.43 9.59
N LYS A 286 20.91 2.72 8.56
CA LYS A 286 19.46 2.97 8.68
C LYS A 286 18.61 1.79 8.25
N GLY A 287 19.23 0.68 7.82
CA GLY A 287 18.53 -0.47 7.27
C GLY A 287 17.74 -0.12 6.00
N LEU A 288 18.16 0.86 5.22
CA LEU A 288 17.50 1.23 3.96
C LEU A 288 18.22 0.53 2.79
N HIS A 289 17.46 0.05 1.81
CA HIS A 289 17.98 -0.58 0.60
C HIS A 289 17.45 0.11 -0.65
N SER A 290 18.31 0.26 -1.66
CA SER A 290 17.92 0.74 -2.98
C SER A 290 17.52 -0.45 -3.85
N ILE A 291 16.30 -0.42 -4.38
CA ILE A 291 15.79 -1.42 -5.31
C ILE A 291 15.59 -0.76 -6.67
N THR A 292 16.09 -1.42 -7.71
CA THR A 292 15.82 -1.05 -9.10
C THR A 292 15.07 -2.18 -9.80
N LEU A 293 13.92 -1.84 -10.33
CA LEU A 293 13.12 -2.69 -11.21
C LEU A 293 13.34 -2.26 -12.65
N GLN A 294 13.49 -3.24 -13.53
CA GLN A 294 13.68 -2.99 -14.95
C GLN A 294 12.88 -4.02 -15.76
N ILE A 295 12.01 -3.53 -16.65
CA ILE A 295 11.32 -4.35 -17.65
C ILE A 295 11.92 -4.07 -19.02
N LEU A 296 12.30 -5.15 -19.69
CA LEU A 296 12.93 -5.15 -21.00
C LEU A 296 12.17 -6.07 -21.95
N THR A 297 12.14 -5.75 -23.24
CA THR A 297 11.72 -6.71 -24.24
C THR A 297 12.84 -7.72 -24.48
N THR A 298 12.48 -8.99 -24.69
CA THR A 298 13.45 -10.02 -25.15
C THR A 298 13.87 -9.80 -26.61
N ASN A 299 13.02 -9.13 -27.40
CA ASN A 299 13.31 -8.71 -28.77
C ASN A 299 13.54 -7.18 -28.84
N GLN A 300 14.76 -6.77 -29.18
CA GLN A 300 15.19 -5.36 -29.23
C GLN A 300 14.45 -4.49 -30.28
N GLN A 301 13.76 -5.12 -31.23
CA GLN A 301 12.95 -4.44 -32.24
C GLN A 301 11.56 -4.07 -31.73
N ILE A 302 11.07 -4.74 -30.69
CA ILE A 302 9.73 -4.51 -30.11
C ILE A 302 9.80 -3.35 -29.12
N GLN A 303 8.84 -2.43 -29.19
CA GLN A 303 8.64 -1.39 -28.17
C GLN A 303 7.73 -1.91 -27.06
N LEU A 304 7.93 -1.43 -25.83
CA LEU A 304 7.00 -1.75 -24.74
C LEU A 304 5.64 -1.10 -25.01
N PRO A 305 4.52 -1.76 -24.67
CA PRO A 305 3.19 -1.15 -24.77
C PRO A 305 3.13 0.15 -23.96
N GLU A 306 2.54 1.21 -24.51
CA GLU A 306 2.48 2.54 -23.87
C GLU A 306 1.70 2.53 -22.55
N ASN A 307 0.76 1.61 -22.40
CA ASN A 307 -0.04 1.41 -21.18
C ASN A 307 0.57 0.39 -20.21
N LEU A 308 1.79 -0.09 -20.46
CA LEU A 308 2.52 -0.94 -19.51
C LEU A 308 3.04 -0.08 -18.36
N LYS A 309 2.75 -0.46 -17.12
CA LYS A 309 3.28 0.23 -15.93
C LYS A 309 3.75 -0.72 -14.84
N ILE A 310 4.67 -0.23 -14.02
CA ILE A 310 5.10 -0.83 -12.75
C ILE A 310 4.51 0.00 -11.63
N LEU A 311 3.88 -0.67 -10.68
CA LEU A 311 3.43 -0.10 -9.41
C LEU A 311 4.20 -0.79 -8.28
N VAL A 312 4.68 0.02 -7.34
CA VAL A 312 5.32 -0.43 -6.12
C VAL A 312 4.59 0.23 -4.97
N PHE A 313 4.14 -0.55 -4.00
CA PHE A 313 3.41 -0.04 -2.83
C PHE A 313 3.69 -0.87 -1.59
N TYR A 314 3.54 -0.28 -0.41
CA TYR A 314 3.65 -1.01 0.85
C TYR A 314 2.50 -2.00 0.99
N GLU A 315 2.79 -3.23 1.40
CA GLU A 315 1.75 -4.26 1.57
C GLU A 315 0.74 -3.86 2.65
N SER A 316 1.22 -3.28 3.75
CA SER A 316 0.42 -2.97 4.93
C SER A 316 -0.53 -1.78 4.74
N SER A 317 -0.07 -0.71 4.11
CA SER A 317 -0.85 0.52 3.93
C SER A 317 -1.49 0.66 2.55
N GLY A 318 -1.00 -0.08 1.55
CA GLY A 318 -1.35 0.15 0.14
C GLY A 318 -0.78 1.46 -0.43
N GLU A 319 0.02 2.21 0.34
CA GLU A 319 0.61 3.46 -0.10
C GLU A 319 1.61 3.23 -1.24
N ILE A 320 1.45 3.99 -2.32
CA ILE A 320 2.31 3.89 -3.52
C ILE A 320 3.69 4.46 -3.20
N ILE A 321 4.70 3.61 -3.33
CA ILE A 321 6.12 3.93 -3.23
C ILE A 321 6.62 4.51 -4.55
N ASP A 322 6.29 3.86 -5.68
CA ASP A 322 6.66 4.33 -7.01
C ASP A 322 5.64 3.86 -8.06
N GLU A 323 5.39 4.71 -9.05
CA GLU A 323 4.62 4.39 -10.25
C GLU A 323 5.41 4.85 -11.48
N LYS A 324 5.60 3.93 -12.42
CA LYS A 324 6.31 4.20 -13.67
C LYS A 324 5.57 3.60 -14.86
N LEU A 325 5.28 4.46 -15.84
CA LEU A 325 4.70 4.11 -17.12
C LEU A 325 5.80 3.90 -18.17
N ALA A 326 5.63 2.92 -19.05
CA ALA A 326 6.49 2.71 -20.20
C ALA A 326 6.40 3.91 -21.15
N ARG A 327 7.57 4.46 -21.52
CA ARG A 327 7.69 5.55 -22.51
C ARG A 327 8.64 5.21 -23.65
N ARG A 328 9.38 4.11 -23.52
CA ARG A 328 10.50 3.71 -24.38
C ARG A 328 10.58 2.18 -24.43
N LYS A 329 11.62 1.67 -25.09
CA LYS A 329 11.97 0.23 -25.12
C LYS A 329 12.24 -0.40 -23.75
N THR A 330 12.44 0.42 -22.72
CA THR A 330 12.74 -0.02 -21.37
C THR A 330 11.88 0.74 -20.37
N LEU A 331 11.43 0.05 -19.33
CA LEU A 331 10.71 0.63 -18.20
C LEU A 331 11.55 0.39 -16.95
N ARG A 332 11.93 1.47 -16.26
CA ARG A 332 12.78 1.40 -15.06
C ARG A 332 12.12 2.17 -13.91
N SER A 333 12.09 1.55 -12.75
CA SER A 333 11.67 2.12 -11.47
C SER A 333 12.81 1.93 -10.46
N SER A 334 13.10 2.95 -9.66
CA SER A 334 14.13 2.91 -8.64
C SER A 334 13.61 3.61 -7.39
N PHE A 335 13.64 2.91 -6.26
CA PHE A 335 13.10 3.39 -4.99
C PHE A 335 13.94 2.88 -3.82
N VAL A 336 13.74 3.49 -2.65
CA VAL A 336 14.40 3.10 -1.40
C VAL A 336 13.34 2.55 -0.47
N ILE A 337 13.66 1.47 0.24
CA ILE A 337 12.76 0.81 1.16
C ILE A 337 13.49 0.33 2.42
N GLU A 338 12.79 0.37 3.54
CA GLU A 338 13.27 -0.10 4.83
C GLU A 338 13.35 -1.64 4.86
N SER A 339 14.40 -2.15 5.53
CA SER A 339 14.58 -3.57 5.81
C SER A 339 13.35 -4.11 6.53
N LYS A 340 12.98 -5.35 6.22
CA LYS A 340 11.82 -6.05 6.83
C LYS A 340 10.44 -5.45 6.54
N SER A 341 10.33 -4.32 5.86
CA SER A 341 9.04 -3.76 5.44
C SER A 341 8.58 -4.45 4.15
N PRO A 342 7.48 -5.22 4.17
CA PRO A 342 6.99 -5.89 2.97
C PRO A 342 6.42 -4.89 1.97
N PHE A 343 6.64 -5.16 0.69
CA PHE A 343 6.13 -4.35 -0.40
C PHE A 343 5.66 -5.22 -1.56
N CYS A 344 4.70 -4.70 -2.31
CA CYS A 344 4.18 -5.34 -3.50
C CYS A 344 4.80 -4.71 -4.74
N ILE A 345 5.12 -5.54 -5.73
CA ILE A 345 5.39 -5.12 -7.09
C ILE A 345 4.24 -5.64 -7.96
N GLU A 346 3.57 -4.74 -8.68
CA GLU A 346 2.59 -5.08 -9.70
C GLU A 346 3.06 -4.57 -11.06
N VAL A 347 3.02 -5.46 -12.07
CA VAL A 347 3.18 -5.10 -13.47
C VAL A 347 1.81 -5.14 -14.13
N LYS A 348 1.38 -4.00 -14.68
CA LYS A 348 0.06 -3.85 -15.32
C LYS A 348 0.18 -3.48 -16.79
N LEU A 349 -0.78 -3.94 -17.59
CA LEU A 349 -0.99 -3.51 -18.98
C LEU A 349 -2.41 -2.94 -19.07
N GLY A 350 -2.51 -1.61 -19.08
CA GLY A 350 -3.77 -0.93 -18.80
C GLY A 350 -4.22 -1.24 -17.37
N GLU A 351 -5.44 -1.74 -17.22
CA GLU A 351 -6.03 -2.14 -15.92
C GLU A 351 -5.73 -3.59 -15.53
N GLN A 352 -5.20 -4.41 -16.46
CA GLN A 352 -4.94 -5.81 -16.19
C GLN A 352 -3.62 -6.00 -15.46
N THR A 353 -3.66 -6.68 -14.30
CA THR A 353 -2.46 -7.16 -13.60
C THR A 353 -1.91 -8.38 -14.31
N ILE A 354 -0.65 -8.30 -14.74
CA ILE A 354 0.06 -9.37 -15.46
C ILE A 354 0.94 -10.17 -14.49
N GLU A 355 1.65 -9.46 -13.61
CA GLU A 355 2.52 -10.04 -12.61
C GLU A 355 2.32 -9.29 -11.30
N LYS A 356 2.22 -10.04 -10.21
CA LYS A 356 2.15 -9.50 -8.85
C LYS A 356 2.98 -10.37 -7.91
N GLY A 357 3.82 -9.74 -7.11
CA GLY A 357 4.60 -10.42 -6.08
C GLY A 357 4.71 -9.58 -4.82
N ILE A 358 4.84 -10.25 -3.68
CA ILE A 358 5.11 -9.64 -2.38
C ILE A 358 6.59 -9.89 -2.08
N TYR A 359 7.30 -8.85 -1.64
CA TYR A 359 8.73 -8.87 -1.44
C TYR A 359 9.07 -8.32 -0.06
N VAL A 360 10.15 -8.83 0.53
CA VAL A 360 10.68 -8.34 1.81
C VAL A 360 12.20 -8.36 1.79
N LEU A 361 12.85 -7.37 2.38
CA LEU A 361 14.32 -7.24 2.43
C LEU A 361 14.94 -7.74 3.72
#